data_AF-A0A395I5W5-F1
#
_entry.id   AF-A0A395I5W5-F1
#
_cell.length_a   1.000
_cell.length_b   1.000
_cell.length_c   1.000
_cell.angle_alpha   90.00
_cell.angle_beta   90.00
_cell.angle_gamma   90.00
#
_symmetry.space_group_name_H-M   'P 1'
#
loop_
_entity.id
_entity.type
_entity.pdbx_description
1 polymer ?
#
loop_
_entity_poly.entity_id
_entity_poly.type
_entity_poly.pdbx_seq_one_letter_code
_entity_poly.pdbx_strand_id
1 'polypeptide(L)'
;MVMVMAQAATGVAVGLCFMSCAVFLSPVSFRPDRDPALIQLLSDLGWLYYMMFLPMLYLQDFLITSIILSDRREQPLIPRWMAWINFVLPLGWFGGLGVHCAHSGPFAWNGAITFWLATACYVVQIVINIPVYWVAAGKIPQS
;
A
#
# COMPACT_ATOMS: atom_id res chain seq x y z
N MET A 1 -0.92 16.91 16.11
CA MET A 1 -0.11 17.56 15.05
C MET A 1 1.01 16.65 14.55
N VAL A 2 1.90 16.18 15.44
CA VAL A 2 3.04 15.30 15.06
C VAL A 2 2.60 14.03 14.29
N MET A 3 1.57 13.31 14.74
CA MET A 3 1.09 12.10 14.04
C MET A 3 0.56 12.39 12.62
N VAL A 4 -0.14 13.51 12.44
CA VAL A 4 -0.69 13.90 11.13
C VAL A 4 0.45 14.28 10.17
N MET A 5 1.45 15.01 10.67
CA MET A 5 2.64 15.34 9.88
C MET A 5 3.42 14.06 9.51
N ALA A 6 3.58 13.12 10.45
CA ALA A 6 4.22 11.84 10.18
C ALA A 6 3.44 10.99 9.16
N GLN A 7 2.11 10.97 9.23
CA GLN A 7 1.27 10.27 8.26
C GLN A 7 1.37 10.91 6.87
N ALA A 8 1.39 12.24 6.79
CA ALA A 8 1.59 12.93 5.52
C ALA A 8 2.99 12.66 4.93
N ALA A 9 4.03 12.72 5.75
CA ALA A 9 5.41 12.45 5.33
C ALA A 9 5.60 11.01 4.83
N THR A 10 5.04 10.03 5.55
CA THR A 10 5.05 8.62 5.11
C THR A 10 4.25 8.43 3.83
N GLY A 11 3.13 9.12 3.65
CA GLY A 11 2.38 9.09 2.39
C GLY A 11 3.15 9.64 1.19
N VAL A 12 3.89 10.73 1.37
CA VAL A 12 4.79 11.25 0.32
C VAL A 12 5.90 10.26 0.01
N ALA A 13 6.53 9.67 1.05
CA ALA A 13 7.58 8.68 0.87
C ALA A 13 7.09 7.44 0.12
N VAL A 14 5.94 6.89 0.51
CA VAL A 14 5.28 5.76 -0.17
C VAL A 14 5.00 6.12 -1.64
N GLY A 15 4.47 7.31 -1.91
CA GLY A 15 4.22 7.77 -3.29
C GLY A 15 5.49 7.81 -4.15
N LEU A 16 6.61 8.28 -3.59
CA LEU A 16 7.91 8.27 -4.27
C LEU A 16 8.41 6.84 -4.54
N CYS A 17 8.23 5.92 -3.59
CA CYS A 17 8.59 4.51 -3.76
C CYS A 17 7.78 3.82 -4.87
N PHE A 18 6.49 4.13 -4.99
CA PHE A 18 5.68 3.67 -6.13
C PHE A 18 6.21 4.22 -7.46
N MET A 19 6.59 5.50 -7.50
CA MET A 19 7.17 6.11 -8.71
C MET A 19 8.51 5.47 -9.11
N SER A 20 9.38 5.13 -8.15
CA SER A 20 10.64 4.46 -8.47
C SER A 20 10.43 3.02 -8.98
N CYS A 21 9.39 2.30 -8.54
CA CYS A 21 9.00 1.03 -9.18
C CYS A 21 8.64 1.21 -10.66
N ALA A 22 7.90 2.28 -10.97
CA ALA A 22 7.47 2.57 -12.33
C ALA A 22 8.67 2.80 -13.27
N VAL A 23 9.81 3.25 -12.77
CA VAL A 23 11.04 3.37 -13.58
C VAL A 23 11.49 2.02 -14.13
N PHE A 24 11.43 0.95 -13.32
CA PHE A 24 11.80 -0.40 -13.74
C PHE A 24 10.75 -1.07 -14.62
N LEU A 25 9.47 -0.79 -14.38
CA LEU A 25 8.35 -1.36 -15.14
C LEU A 25 8.08 -0.63 -16.46
N SER A 26 8.39 0.66 -16.57
CA SER A 26 8.12 1.45 -17.78
C SER A 26 8.73 0.89 -19.07
N PRO A 27 9.96 0.34 -19.10
CA PRO A 27 10.57 -0.16 -20.32
C PRO A 27 9.88 -1.43 -20.83
N VAL A 28 9.20 -2.19 -19.95
CA VAL A 28 8.44 -3.40 -20.32
C VAL A 28 7.35 -3.06 -21.33
N SER A 29 6.62 -1.96 -21.10
CA SER A 29 5.57 -1.49 -22.02
C SER A 29 6.10 -0.58 -23.13
N PHE A 30 7.14 0.20 -22.87
CA PHE A 30 7.67 1.18 -23.82
C PHE A 30 8.57 0.56 -24.90
N ARG A 31 9.22 -0.57 -24.63
CA ARG A 31 10.10 -1.28 -25.59
C ARG A 31 9.83 -2.80 -25.54
N PRO A 32 8.64 -3.24 -25.99
CA PRO A 32 8.27 -4.64 -25.95
C PRO A 32 9.12 -5.52 -26.90
N ASP A 33 9.80 -4.92 -27.88
CA ASP A 33 10.65 -5.63 -28.86
C ASP A 33 12.02 -6.06 -28.30
N ARG A 34 12.31 -5.79 -27.03
CA ARG A 34 13.53 -6.23 -26.34
C ARG A 34 13.53 -7.74 -26.16
N ASP A 35 14.72 -8.31 -25.95
CA ASP A 35 14.88 -9.71 -25.56
C ASP A 35 13.92 -10.05 -24.39
N PRO A 36 13.05 -11.07 -24.53
CA PRO A 36 12.13 -11.49 -23.48
C PRO A 36 12.80 -11.72 -22.12
N ALA A 37 14.05 -12.20 -22.08
CA ALA A 37 14.78 -12.40 -20.84
C ALA A 37 15.06 -11.07 -20.11
N LEU A 38 15.35 -9.99 -20.85
CA LEU A 38 15.53 -8.66 -20.27
C LEU A 38 14.21 -8.06 -19.78
N ILE A 39 13.13 -8.31 -20.50
CA ILE A 39 11.79 -7.87 -20.08
C ILE A 39 11.39 -8.54 -18.77
N GLN A 40 11.61 -9.85 -18.66
CA GLN A 40 11.35 -10.61 -17.44
C GLN A 40 12.18 -10.08 -16.27
N LEU A 41 13.48 -9.88 -16.47
CA LEU A 41 14.36 -9.32 -15.43
C LEU A 41 13.90 -7.95 -14.94
N LEU A 42 13.50 -7.05 -15.85
CA LEU A 42 13.00 -5.71 -15.48
C LEU A 42 11.67 -5.78 -14.74
N SER A 43 10.77 -6.66 -15.17
CA SER A 43 9.51 -6.94 -14.47
C SER A 43 9.78 -7.42 -13.05
N ASP A 44 10.62 -8.44 -12.88
CA ASP A 44 10.95 -9.01 -11.58
C ASP A 44 11.62 -7.97 -10.66
N LEU A 45 12.53 -7.15 -11.19
CA LEU A 45 13.14 -6.05 -10.42
C LEU A 45 12.10 -5.04 -9.95
N GLY A 46 11.18 -4.61 -10.81
CA GLY A 46 10.15 -3.65 -10.43
C GLY A 46 9.23 -4.17 -9.33
N TRP A 47 8.80 -5.42 -9.45
CA TRP A 47 7.91 -6.06 -8.49
C TRP A 47 8.58 -6.45 -7.17
N LEU A 48 9.82 -6.94 -7.21
CA LEU A 48 10.58 -7.24 -5.99
C LEU A 48 10.98 -5.96 -5.25
N TYR A 49 11.35 -4.90 -5.98
CA TYR A 49 11.60 -3.59 -5.40
C TYR A 49 10.34 -3.00 -4.76
N TYR A 50 9.17 -3.21 -5.37
CA TYR A 50 7.87 -2.83 -4.78
C TYR A 50 7.66 -3.38 -3.37
N MET A 51 8.06 -4.64 -3.12
CA MET A 51 7.87 -5.26 -1.82
C MET A 51 8.82 -4.76 -0.73
N MET A 52 9.96 -4.16 -1.10
CA MET A 52 10.94 -3.68 -0.13
C MET A 52 10.41 -2.53 0.74
N PHE A 53 9.44 -1.75 0.25
CA PHE A 53 8.85 -0.65 1.01
C PHE A 53 7.51 -0.99 1.67
N LEU A 54 7.12 -2.27 1.67
CA LEU A 54 5.97 -2.74 2.43
C LEU A 54 6.00 -2.30 3.92
N PRO A 55 7.15 -2.27 4.63
CA PRO A 55 7.21 -1.73 6.00
C PRO A 55 6.76 -0.27 6.11
N MET A 56 6.99 0.56 5.08
CA MET A 56 6.54 1.96 5.08
C MET A 56 5.01 2.06 4.93
N LEU A 57 4.41 1.18 4.11
CA LEU A 57 2.95 1.08 3.99
C LEU A 57 2.30 0.68 5.32
N TYR A 58 2.85 -0.32 6.01
CA TYR A 58 2.40 -0.67 7.37
C TYR A 58 2.44 0.53 8.32
N LEU A 59 3.55 1.27 8.32
CA LEU A 59 3.68 2.45 9.18
C LEU A 59 2.62 3.50 8.84
N GLN A 60 2.39 3.77 7.56
CA GLN A 60 1.37 4.72 7.11
C GLN A 60 -0.03 4.31 7.62
N ASP A 61 -0.41 3.06 7.47
CA ASP A 61 -1.72 2.53 7.87
C ASP A 61 -1.92 2.50 9.39
N PHE A 62 -0.87 2.16 10.15
CA PHE A 62 -0.91 2.21 11.60
C PHE A 62 -0.98 3.65 12.14
N LEU A 63 -0.36 4.61 11.45
CA LEU A 63 -0.53 6.04 11.75
C LEU A 63 -1.97 6.49 11.47
N ILE A 64 -2.56 6.10 10.34
CA ILE A 64 -3.98 6.39 10.03
C ILE A 64 -4.89 5.81 11.10
N THR A 65 -4.69 4.54 11.46
CA THR A 65 -5.43 3.87 12.55
C THR A 65 -5.32 4.65 13.86
N SER A 66 -4.11 5.04 14.24
CA SER A 66 -3.86 5.80 15.47
C SER A 66 -4.54 7.18 15.45
N ILE A 67 -4.55 7.86 14.30
CA ILE A 67 -5.23 9.15 14.12
C ILE A 67 -6.74 8.99 14.29
N ILE A 68 -7.36 7.99 13.66
CA ILE A 68 -8.81 7.72 13.77
C ILE A 68 -9.18 7.40 15.22
N LEU A 69 -8.41 6.57 15.91
CA LEU A 69 -8.68 6.20 17.31
C LEU A 69 -8.45 7.36 18.29
N SER A 70 -7.59 8.32 17.92
CA SER A 70 -7.30 9.51 18.72
C SER A 70 -8.34 10.63 18.55
N ASP A 71 -9.24 10.54 17.56
CA ASP A 71 -10.31 11.52 17.39
C ASP A 71 -11.30 11.43 18.56
N ARG A 72 -11.37 12.49 19.37
CA ARG A 72 -12.24 12.62 20.55
C ARG A 72 -13.50 13.45 20.30
N ARG A 73 -13.76 13.88 19.07
CA ARG A 73 -14.98 14.62 18.73
C ARG A 73 -16.22 13.75 18.98
N GLU A 74 -17.31 14.38 19.39
CA GLU A 74 -18.61 13.68 19.55
C GLU A 74 -19.11 13.09 18.23
N GLN A 75 -18.88 13.82 17.13
CA GLN A 75 -19.06 13.35 15.77
C GLN A 75 -17.69 13.27 15.09
N PRO A 76 -17.06 12.08 15.05
CA PRO A 76 -15.74 11.93 14.44
C PRO A 76 -15.82 12.16 12.93
N LEU A 77 -14.76 12.73 12.35
CA LEU A 77 -14.73 13.04 10.91
C LEU A 77 -14.78 11.76 10.06
N ILE A 78 -14.03 10.75 10.52
CA ILE A 78 -13.96 9.42 9.93
C ILE A 78 -14.57 8.42 10.93
N PRO A 79 -15.45 7.51 10.50
CA PRO A 79 -16.02 6.50 11.38
C PRO A 79 -14.95 5.64 12.07
N ARG A 80 -15.12 5.37 13.36
CA ARG A 80 -14.12 4.62 14.17
C ARG A 80 -13.87 3.19 13.67
N TRP A 81 -14.85 2.56 13.02
CA TRP A 81 -14.68 1.22 12.44
C TRP A 81 -13.63 1.19 11.33
N MET A 82 -13.35 2.34 10.70
CA MET A 82 -12.32 2.46 9.68
C MET A 82 -10.91 2.22 10.23
N ALA A 83 -10.70 2.43 11.54
CA ALA A 83 -9.46 2.07 12.21
C ALA A 83 -9.19 0.56 12.12
N TRP A 84 -10.23 -0.28 12.23
CA TRP A 84 -10.06 -1.73 12.12
C TRP A 84 -9.69 -2.17 10.72
N ILE A 85 -10.25 -1.54 9.69
CA ILE A 85 -9.91 -1.81 8.28
C ILE A 85 -8.42 -1.51 8.02
N ASN A 86 -7.97 -0.32 8.42
CA ASN A 86 -6.59 0.13 8.24
C ASN A 86 -5.60 -0.52 9.21
N PHE A 87 -6.06 -1.32 10.17
CA PHE A 87 -5.20 -2.12 11.04
C PHE A 87 -5.12 -3.57 10.58
N VAL A 88 -6.27 -4.18 10.25
CA VAL A 88 -6.38 -5.62 9.99
C VAL A 88 -6.00 -5.98 8.55
N LEU A 89 -6.46 -5.23 7.55
CA LEU A 89 -6.19 -5.58 6.15
C LEU A 89 -4.70 -5.53 5.80
N PRO A 90 -3.90 -4.56 6.29
CA PRO A 90 -2.46 -4.56 6.05
C PRO A 90 -1.75 -5.82 6.52
N LEU A 91 -2.22 -6.46 7.60
CA LEU A 91 -1.64 -7.71 8.10
C LEU A 91 -1.72 -8.85 7.08
N GLY A 92 -2.67 -8.79 6.14
CA GLY A 92 -2.77 -9.74 5.03
C GLY A 92 -1.58 -9.67 4.06
N TRP A 93 -0.79 -8.59 4.10
CA TRP A 93 0.39 -8.42 3.25
C TRP A 93 1.64 -9.09 3.81
N PHE A 94 1.56 -9.79 4.95
CA PHE A 94 2.73 -10.34 5.63
C PHE A 94 3.61 -11.25 4.74
N GLY A 95 3.01 -11.94 3.76
CA GLY A 95 3.76 -12.74 2.77
C GLY A 95 4.77 -11.92 1.96
N GLY A 96 4.50 -10.63 1.73
CA GLY A 96 5.40 -9.72 1.03
C GLY A 96 6.68 -9.40 1.79
N LEU A 97 6.69 -9.45 3.13
CA LEU A 97 7.88 -9.19 3.94
C LEU A 97 9.00 -10.21 3.71
N GLY A 98 8.64 -11.43 3.30
CA GLY A 98 9.56 -12.54 3.07
C GLY A 98 9.65 -12.96 1.60
N VAL A 99 9.22 -12.12 0.67
CA VAL A 99 9.09 -12.53 -0.75
C VAL A 99 10.41 -12.96 -1.38
N HIS A 100 11.54 -12.43 -0.90
CA HIS A 100 12.87 -12.79 -1.37
C HIS A 100 13.37 -14.15 -0.89
N CYS A 101 12.66 -14.78 0.06
CA CYS A 101 13.08 -16.04 0.68
C CYS A 101 12.47 -17.27 0.01
N ALA A 102 11.38 -17.10 -0.74
CA ALA A 102 10.63 -18.20 -1.33
C ALA A 102 10.56 -18.09 -2.86
N HIS A 103 11.11 -19.08 -3.56
CA HIS A 103 11.09 -19.15 -5.03
C HIS A 103 9.89 -19.92 -5.60
N SER A 104 9.22 -20.75 -4.79
CA SER A 104 8.06 -21.53 -5.21
C SER A 104 7.09 -21.78 -4.05
N GLY A 105 5.86 -22.17 -4.37
CA GLY A 105 4.81 -22.44 -3.38
C GLY A 105 3.97 -21.20 -3.02
N PRO A 106 3.14 -21.29 -1.97
CA PRO A 106 2.15 -20.25 -1.65
C PRO A 106 2.77 -18.91 -1.21
N PHE A 107 4.02 -18.94 -0.73
CA PHE A 107 4.78 -17.76 -0.31
C PHE A 107 5.67 -17.15 -1.41
N ALA A 108 5.78 -17.79 -2.57
CA ALA A 108 6.49 -17.23 -3.71
C ALA A 108 5.85 -15.92 -4.18
N TRP A 109 6.59 -15.11 -4.94
CA TRP A 109 6.10 -13.84 -5.48
C TRP A 109 4.74 -13.96 -6.18
N ASN A 110 4.52 -15.02 -6.96
CA ASN A 110 3.27 -15.31 -7.69
C ASN A 110 2.32 -16.24 -6.92
N GLY A 111 2.60 -16.49 -5.63
CA GLY A 111 1.88 -17.42 -4.79
C GLY A 111 0.55 -16.89 -4.25
N ALA A 112 -0.27 -17.79 -3.72
CA ALA A 112 -1.59 -17.48 -3.19
C ALA A 112 -1.56 -16.48 -2.01
N ILE A 113 -0.54 -16.53 -1.16
CA ILE A 113 -0.46 -15.68 0.04
C ILE A 113 0.21 -14.35 -0.30
N THR A 114 1.40 -14.40 -0.90
CA THR A 114 2.20 -13.20 -1.14
C THR A 114 1.60 -12.29 -2.21
N PHE A 115 0.99 -12.85 -3.26
CA PHE A 115 0.36 -12.06 -4.32
C PHE A 115 -1.15 -11.90 -4.10
N TRP A 116 -1.88 -13.01 -4.13
CA TRP A 116 -3.34 -12.99 -4.27
C TRP A 116 -4.05 -12.52 -3.00
N LEU A 117 -3.69 -13.07 -1.84
CA LEU A 117 -4.23 -12.60 -0.56
C LEU A 117 -3.84 -11.14 -0.32
N ALA A 118 -2.58 -10.79 -0.54
CA ALA A 118 -2.12 -9.43 -0.31
C ALA A 118 -2.86 -8.41 -1.20
N THR A 119 -3.02 -8.74 -2.49
CA THR A 119 -3.75 -7.93 -3.46
C THR A 119 -5.23 -7.84 -3.10
N ALA A 120 -5.87 -8.93 -2.70
CA ALA A 120 -7.27 -8.91 -2.27
C ALA A 120 -7.47 -7.99 -1.06
N CYS A 121 -6.61 -8.10 -0.03
CA CYS A 121 -6.64 -7.21 1.13
C CYS A 121 -6.44 -5.74 0.73
N TYR A 122 -5.49 -5.45 -0.16
CA TYR A 122 -5.22 -4.09 -0.63
C TYR A 122 -6.38 -3.50 -1.45
N VAL A 123 -6.97 -4.28 -2.36
CA VAL A 123 -8.12 -3.86 -3.17
C VAL A 123 -9.32 -3.56 -2.28
N VAL A 124 -9.63 -4.45 -1.33
CA VAL A 124 -10.72 -4.23 -0.37
C VAL A 124 -10.48 -2.96 0.44
N GLN A 125 -9.25 -2.74 0.91
CA GLN A 125 -8.87 -1.54 1.65
C GLN A 125 -9.12 -0.27 0.82
N ILE A 126 -8.64 -0.22 -0.43
CA ILE A 126 -8.80 0.93 -1.32
C ILE A 126 -10.28 1.22 -1.61
N VAL A 127 -11.05 0.19 -1.97
CA VAL A 127 -12.47 0.33 -2.33
C VAL A 127 -13.28 0.90 -1.16
N ILE A 128 -12.90 0.59 0.07
CA ILE A 128 -13.54 1.11 1.28
C ILE A 128 -13.02 2.51 1.65
N ASN A 129 -11.70 2.69 1.64
CA ASN A 129 -11.05 3.93 2.08
C ASN A 129 -11.40 5.11 1.17
N ILE A 130 -11.34 4.93 -0.16
CA ILE A 130 -11.53 6.04 -1.11
C ILE A 130 -12.89 6.75 -0.90
N PRO A 131 -14.05 6.07 -0.92
CA PRO A 131 -15.33 6.73 -0.76
C PRO A 131 -15.50 7.40 0.60
N VAL A 132 -15.03 6.76 1.68
CA VAL A 132 -15.20 7.31 3.03
C VAL A 132 -14.33 8.54 3.23
N TYR A 133 -13.08 8.50 2.77
CA TYR A 133 -12.18 9.66 2.83
C TYR A 133 -12.67 10.80 1.94
N TRP A 134 -13.25 10.49 0.77
CA TRP A 134 -13.86 11.48 -0.11
C TRP A 134 -15.03 12.21 0.58
N VAL A 135 -15.94 11.46 1.21
CA VAL A 135 -17.06 12.03 1.96
C VAL A 135 -16.57 12.83 3.18
N ALA A 136 -15.53 12.35 3.86
CA ALA A 136 -14.93 13.05 5.00
C ALA A 136 -14.31 14.39 4.58
N ALA A 137 -13.63 14.44 3.43
CA ALA A 137 -13.03 15.66 2.90
C ALA A 137 -14.07 16.75 2.62
N GLY A 138 -15.26 16.38 2.14
CA GLY A 138 -16.37 17.32 1.89
C GLY A 138 -16.98 17.94 3.15
N LYS A 139 -16.71 17.41 4.34
CA LYS A 139 -17.19 17.96 5.63
C LYS A 139 -16.27 19.01 6.24
N ILE A 140 -15.07 19.19 5.67
CA ILE A 140 -14.08 20.12 6.20
C ILE A 140 -14.47 21.55 5.74
N PRO A 141 -14.70 22.50 6.66
CA PRO A 141 -14.98 23.89 6.28
C PRO A 141 -13.81 24.44 5.45
N GLN A 142 -14.11 25.00 4.28
CA GLN A 142 -13.10 25.71 3.50
C GLN A 142 -12.88 27.07 4.15
N SER A 143 -11.80 27.20 4.91
CA SER A 143 -11.31 28.46 5.49
C SER A 143 -10.65 29.33 4.45
#